data_AF-A0A956M151-F1
#
_entry.id   AF-A0A956M151-F1
#
_cell.length_a   1.000
_cell.length_b   1.000
_cell.length_c   1.000
_cell.angle_alpha   90.00
_cell.angle_beta   90.00
_cell.angle_gamma   90.00
#
_symmetry.space_group_name_H-M   'P 1'
#
loop_
_entity.id
_entity.type
_entity.pdbx_description
1 polymer ?
#
loop_
_entity_poly.entity_id
_entity_poly.type
_entity_poly.pdbx_seq_one_letter_code
_entity_poly.pdbx_strand_id
1 'polypeptide(L)'
;MIGTPPDSHLPPTARDAKDLHSLPRARTDSWNRLRDAARRLRRIDRSSSEHARLQQSCQALFEFLDAVEAFHAFPGRPTLRQVRQHFEKGIYEAFSRQTIRLVRLLTTDAYRRLDLSESGVTDYSDLLDVSRLSESVHGRLKQEERPYFEVLLVDDLSPEEEKELRTRLRNLRRPDDGFLYEVVIASTFEDALLAVLINPCIEGCVVRNTFPFPGSSSLDFISNVYELLRVTPAEIDAAMPSERSLILGQLLKKLRPELDLFLVTDAPVEDVAGEPSDAFNRVFYQQEDYLDLHLSILKGIDARFETPFFEALRKYSRKPTGMFHALPISRGRTIARSHWIQDMGRFYGNNIFLAETSATTGGLDSLLQPTGSLKHAQELAARAFGARRTYFVTNGTSTANKIVMQSLVQPGDLVLLAHDCHKSHPYAVILAGALPVYLDAYPLTEYSMYGGVPLREIKRTLLALRREGKLDRVRLLLLTNLTFDGVTYHPERIMREVLAIKPDMIFVWDEAWFAYGRFSPLLRGRTAMEATNRLLAELGSEDYRNRYQAWKKQFDTLDQDDDATWMDQSLWPDPAAARLRVYATQS
;
A
#
# COMPACT_ATOMS: atom_id res chain seq x y z
N MET A 1 -40.77 -4.55 -17.01
CA MET A 1 -39.85 -5.70 -17.17
C MET A 1 -38.70 -5.49 -16.21
N ILE A 2 -38.74 -6.15 -15.06
CA ILE A 2 -37.69 -6.06 -14.05
C ILE A 2 -36.57 -6.97 -14.55
N GLY A 3 -35.44 -6.38 -14.90
CA GLY A 3 -34.27 -7.12 -15.38
C GLY A 3 -33.84 -8.15 -14.35
N THR A 4 -33.64 -9.37 -14.80
CA THR A 4 -32.95 -10.43 -14.07
C THR A 4 -31.61 -9.90 -13.55
N PRO A 5 -31.22 -10.19 -12.29
CA PRO A 5 -29.90 -9.85 -11.81
C PRO A 5 -28.85 -10.59 -12.68
N PRO A 6 -27.69 -9.99 -12.97
CA PRO A 6 -26.64 -10.69 -13.70
C PRO A 6 -26.19 -11.92 -12.91
N ASP A 7 -25.96 -13.02 -13.62
CA ASP A 7 -25.44 -14.29 -13.10
C ASP A 7 -24.10 -14.06 -12.36
N SER A 8 -24.18 -13.77 -11.06
CA SER A 8 -23.04 -13.59 -10.15
C SER A 8 -22.45 -14.92 -9.64
N HIS A 9 -22.80 -16.03 -10.29
CA HIS A 9 -22.45 -17.39 -9.87
C HIS A 9 -21.21 -17.97 -10.56
N LEU A 10 -20.60 -17.25 -11.51
CA LEU A 10 -19.33 -17.69 -12.07
C LEU A 10 -18.20 -17.43 -11.05
N PRO A 11 -17.35 -18.43 -10.76
CA PRO A 11 -16.16 -18.22 -9.93
C PRO A 11 -15.23 -17.23 -10.65
N PRO A 12 -14.56 -16.32 -9.91
CA PRO A 12 -13.56 -15.46 -10.51
C PRO A 12 -12.52 -16.35 -11.21
N THR A 13 -12.28 -16.11 -12.50
CA THR A 13 -11.20 -16.79 -13.21
C THR A 13 -9.93 -15.99 -13.02
N ALA A 14 -8.78 -16.65 -12.91
CA ALA A 14 -7.47 -15.99 -12.76
C ALA A 14 -7.06 -15.08 -13.95
N ARG A 15 -7.93 -14.93 -14.97
CA ARG A 15 -7.63 -14.36 -16.28
C ARG A 15 -7.95 -12.86 -16.44
N ASP A 16 -8.72 -12.25 -15.54
CA ASP A 16 -9.08 -10.85 -15.68
C ASP A 16 -8.11 -9.92 -14.92
N ALA A 17 -7.27 -9.21 -15.67
CA ALA A 17 -6.35 -8.18 -15.16
C ALA A 17 -7.03 -7.07 -14.32
N LYS A 18 -8.36 -6.98 -14.36
CA LYS A 18 -9.18 -6.04 -13.57
C LYS A 18 -9.28 -6.41 -12.09
N ASP A 19 -8.91 -7.64 -11.71
CA ASP A 19 -9.15 -8.17 -10.36
C ASP A 19 -7.97 -8.03 -9.39
N LEU A 20 -6.81 -7.53 -9.85
CA LEU A 20 -5.60 -7.34 -9.04
C LEU A 20 -5.86 -6.52 -7.76
N HIS A 21 -6.69 -5.49 -7.85
CA HIS A 21 -7.04 -4.62 -6.71
C HIS A 21 -7.89 -5.32 -5.64
N SER A 22 -8.46 -6.48 -5.94
CA SER A 22 -9.38 -7.19 -5.07
C SER A 22 -8.83 -8.54 -4.59
N LEU A 23 -7.60 -8.94 -4.95
CA LEU A 23 -7.12 -10.31 -4.72
C LEU A 23 -7.24 -10.81 -3.27
N PRO A 24 -6.88 -10.04 -2.22
CA PRO A 24 -7.11 -10.47 -0.84
C PRO A 24 -8.61 -10.69 -0.51
N ARG A 25 -9.48 -9.87 -1.08
CA ARG A 25 -10.94 -10.01 -0.96
C ARG A 25 -11.45 -11.20 -1.77
N ALA A 26 -11.02 -11.34 -3.02
CA ALA A 26 -11.36 -12.46 -3.90
C ALA A 26 -10.93 -13.79 -3.29
N ARG A 27 -9.76 -13.85 -2.64
CA ARG A 27 -9.30 -15.00 -1.85
C ARG A 27 -10.30 -15.34 -0.74
N THR A 28 -10.67 -14.35 0.08
CA THR A 28 -11.60 -14.54 1.19
C THR A 28 -12.99 -14.97 0.69
N ASP A 29 -13.48 -14.35 -0.38
CA ASP A 29 -14.76 -14.67 -1.02
C ASP A 29 -14.74 -16.08 -1.62
N SER A 30 -13.65 -16.51 -2.24
CA SER A 30 -13.47 -17.87 -2.77
C SER A 30 -13.51 -18.92 -1.67
N TRP A 31 -12.86 -18.68 -0.53
CA TRP A 31 -12.97 -19.56 0.64
C TRP A 31 -14.40 -19.60 1.20
N ASN A 32 -15.09 -18.46 1.28
CA ASN A 32 -16.50 -18.41 1.70
C ASN A 32 -17.41 -19.20 0.76
N ARG A 33 -17.25 -19.04 -0.56
CA ARG A 33 -17.98 -19.79 -1.59
C ARG A 33 -17.68 -21.29 -1.49
N LEU A 34 -16.42 -21.67 -1.28
CA LEU A 34 -16.03 -23.08 -1.10
C LEU A 34 -16.70 -23.70 0.13
N ARG A 35 -16.76 -22.98 1.26
CA ARG A 35 -17.48 -23.42 2.48
C ARG A 35 -18.96 -23.63 2.19
N ASP A 36 -19.60 -22.71 1.49
CA ASP A 36 -21.03 -22.78 1.22
C ASP A 36 -21.35 -23.93 0.25
N ALA A 37 -20.50 -24.14 -0.77
CA ALA A 37 -20.56 -25.31 -1.64
C ALA A 37 -20.37 -26.62 -0.86
N ALA A 38 -19.37 -26.68 0.03
CA ALA A 38 -19.10 -27.86 0.87
C ALA A 38 -20.28 -28.21 1.78
N ARG A 39 -20.97 -27.21 2.34
CA ARG A 39 -22.19 -27.41 3.16
C ARG A 39 -23.35 -27.98 2.33
N ARG A 40 -23.50 -27.53 1.08
CA ARG A 40 -24.54 -28.03 0.17
C ARG A 40 -24.24 -29.44 -0.33
N LEU A 41 -23.01 -29.71 -0.78
CA LEU A 41 -22.56 -31.03 -1.24
C LEU A 41 -22.78 -32.14 -0.20
N ARG A 42 -22.71 -31.80 1.09
CA ARG A 42 -23.02 -32.74 2.18
C ARG A 42 -24.49 -33.18 2.22
N ARG A 43 -25.43 -32.33 1.81
CA ARG A 43 -26.88 -32.53 2.02
C ARG A 43 -27.61 -33.04 0.77
N ILE A 44 -27.10 -32.73 -0.41
CA ILE A 44 -27.77 -33.03 -1.67
C ILE A 44 -27.46 -34.46 -2.15
N ASP A 45 -28.36 -35.00 -2.97
CA ASP A 45 -28.14 -36.29 -3.61
C ASP A 45 -27.03 -36.20 -4.67
N ARG A 46 -26.16 -37.22 -4.70
CA ARG A 46 -25.02 -37.32 -5.62
C ARG A 46 -25.45 -37.46 -7.08
N SER A 47 -26.67 -37.95 -7.32
CA SER A 47 -27.23 -38.09 -8.68
C SER A 47 -27.81 -36.78 -9.25
N SER A 48 -27.94 -35.74 -8.42
CA SER A 48 -28.58 -34.49 -8.82
C SER A 48 -27.73 -33.66 -9.80
N SER A 49 -28.38 -32.94 -10.71
CA SER A 49 -27.70 -31.97 -11.58
C SER A 49 -27.05 -30.82 -10.81
N GLU A 50 -27.60 -30.48 -9.63
CA GLU A 50 -27.00 -29.51 -8.70
C GLU A 50 -25.66 -30.01 -8.15
N HIS A 51 -25.53 -31.30 -7.82
CA HIS A 51 -24.27 -31.88 -7.35
C HIS A 51 -23.16 -31.74 -8.39
N ALA A 52 -23.44 -32.06 -9.66
CA ALA A 52 -22.47 -31.89 -10.75
C ALA A 52 -22.03 -30.42 -10.92
N ARG A 53 -22.97 -29.47 -10.86
CA ARG A 53 -22.65 -28.02 -10.92
C ARG A 53 -21.79 -27.57 -9.75
N LEU A 54 -22.09 -28.02 -8.53
CA LEU A 54 -21.32 -27.66 -7.34
C LEU A 54 -19.92 -28.28 -7.36
N GLN A 55 -19.76 -29.50 -7.89
CA GLN A 55 -18.44 -30.08 -8.11
C GLN A 55 -17.60 -29.25 -9.07
N GLN A 56 -18.16 -28.86 -10.21
CA GLN A 56 -17.48 -27.99 -11.18
C GLN A 56 -17.11 -26.63 -10.56
N SER A 57 -18.01 -26.04 -9.78
CA SER A 57 -17.74 -24.79 -9.07
C SER A 57 -16.62 -24.95 -8.03
N CYS A 58 -16.61 -26.03 -7.25
CA CYS A 58 -15.54 -26.31 -6.31
C CYS A 58 -14.19 -26.50 -7.02
N GLN A 59 -14.17 -27.20 -8.16
CA GLN A 59 -12.96 -27.41 -8.95
C GLN A 59 -12.35 -26.07 -9.40
N ALA A 60 -13.16 -25.18 -9.97
CA ALA A 60 -12.70 -23.85 -10.37
C ALA A 60 -12.24 -22.98 -9.18
N LEU A 61 -12.93 -23.07 -8.04
CA LEU A 61 -12.50 -22.40 -6.80
C LEU A 61 -11.17 -22.94 -6.29
N PHE A 62 -10.96 -24.26 -6.35
CA PHE A 62 -9.71 -24.89 -5.97
C PHE A 62 -8.56 -24.48 -6.89
N GLU A 63 -8.78 -24.36 -8.19
CA GLU A 63 -7.78 -23.90 -9.16
C GLU A 63 -7.34 -22.46 -8.85
N PHE A 64 -8.32 -21.56 -8.63
CA PHE A 64 -8.02 -20.19 -8.22
C PHE A 64 -7.27 -20.14 -6.87
N LEU A 65 -7.74 -20.87 -5.86
CA LEU A 65 -7.12 -20.89 -4.54
C LEU A 65 -5.70 -21.48 -4.58
N ASP A 66 -5.42 -22.47 -5.43
CA ASP A 66 -4.08 -23.07 -5.51
C ASP A 66 -3.03 -22.09 -6.04
N ALA A 67 -3.45 -21.22 -6.97
CA ALA A 67 -2.61 -20.14 -7.47
C ALA A 67 -2.34 -19.05 -6.41
N VAL A 68 -3.27 -18.80 -5.48
CA VAL A 68 -3.18 -17.70 -4.49
C VAL A 68 -2.62 -18.16 -3.13
N GLU A 69 -2.99 -19.35 -2.66
CA GLU A 69 -2.52 -19.94 -1.40
C GLU A 69 -1.04 -20.35 -1.45
N ALA A 70 -0.45 -20.37 -2.66
CA ALA A 70 0.99 -20.40 -2.86
C ALA A 70 1.74 -19.33 -2.06
N PHE A 71 1.12 -18.16 -1.96
CA PHE A 71 1.77 -16.95 -1.50
C PHE A 71 1.35 -16.54 -0.09
N HIS A 72 0.69 -17.42 0.67
CA HIS A 72 0.21 -17.14 2.03
C HIS A 72 0.66 -18.25 2.97
N ALA A 73 1.08 -17.89 4.18
CA ALA A 73 1.45 -18.90 5.18
C ALA A 73 0.22 -19.65 5.73
N PHE A 74 -0.93 -18.97 5.83
CA PHE A 74 -2.19 -19.57 6.29
C PHE A 74 -3.37 -19.23 5.37
N PRO A 75 -4.22 -20.20 4.98
CA PRO A 75 -4.08 -21.64 5.23
C PRO A 75 -2.89 -22.27 4.50
N GLY A 76 -2.48 -21.68 3.37
CA GLY A 76 -1.34 -22.14 2.59
C GLY A 76 -1.63 -23.39 1.75
N ARG A 77 -0.70 -23.70 0.83
CA ARG A 77 -0.79 -24.84 -0.09
C ARG A 77 -1.02 -26.20 0.59
N PRO A 78 -0.30 -26.58 1.67
CA PRO A 78 -0.47 -27.91 2.28
C PRO A 78 -1.90 -28.14 2.78
N THR A 79 -2.45 -27.11 3.45
CA THR A 79 -3.83 -27.13 3.93
C THR A 79 -4.85 -27.21 2.80
N LEU A 80 -4.65 -26.43 1.72
CA LEU A 80 -5.54 -26.48 0.56
C LEU A 80 -5.55 -27.87 -0.09
N ARG A 81 -4.39 -28.51 -0.25
CA ARG A 81 -4.27 -29.87 -0.80
C ARG A 81 -5.01 -30.89 0.05
N GLN A 82 -4.90 -30.81 1.37
CA GLN A 82 -5.63 -31.72 2.27
C GLN A 82 -7.16 -31.58 2.11
N VAL A 83 -7.66 -30.35 2.07
CA VAL A 83 -9.09 -30.06 1.86
C VAL A 83 -9.55 -30.55 0.48
N ARG A 84 -8.73 -30.33 -0.57
CA ARG A 84 -8.99 -30.80 -1.93
C ARG A 84 -9.05 -32.34 -2.01
N GLN A 85 -8.13 -33.04 -1.34
CA GLN A 85 -8.14 -34.52 -1.30
C GLN A 85 -9.44 -35.08 -0.69
N HIS A 86 -10.00 -34.44 0.35
CA HIS A 86 -11.28 -34.86 0.90
C HIS A 86 -12.44 -34.62 -0.07
N PHE A 87 -12.40 -33.53 -0.84
CA PHE A 87 -13.37 -33.25 -1.89
C PHE A 87 -13.28 -34.27 -3.04
N GLU A 88 -12.08 -34.53 -3.57
CA GLU A 88 -11.84 -35.48 -4.66
C GLU A 88 -12.23 -36.91 -4.29
N LYS A 89 -11.99 -37.32 -3.04
CA LYS A 89 -12.42 -38.62 -2.50
C LYS A 89 -13.92 -38.70 -2.19
N GLY A 90 -14.67 -37.61 -2.37
CA GLY A 90 -16.11 -37.54 -2.07
C GLY A 90 -16.44 -37.60 -0.57
N ILE A 91 -15.48 -37.30 0.31
CA ILE A 91 -15.65 -37.31 1.78
C ILE A 91 -16.18 -35.94 2.23
N TYR A 92 -17.42 -35.64 1.84
CA TYR A 92 -18.00 -34.30 1.99
C TYR A 92 -18.20 -33.86 3.44
N GLU A 93 -18.35 -34.78 4.40
CA GLU A 93 -18.43 -34.44 5.82
C GLU A 93 -17.11 -33.84 6.34
N ALA A 94 -15.97 -34.46 6.02
CA ALA A 94 -14.65 -33.95 6.39
C ALA A 94 -14.34 -32.64 5.65
N PHE A 95 -14.58 -32.60 4.34
CA PHE A 95 -14.44 -31.41 3.50
C PHE A 95 -15.23 -30.20 4.06
N SER A 96 -16.51 -30.41 4.39
CA SER A 96 -17.37 -29.36 4.96
C SER A 96 -16.86 -28.88 6.31
N ARG A 97 -16.51 -29.80 7.21
CA ARG A 97 -16.02 -29.48 8.56
C ARG A 97 -14.73 -28.67 8.53
N GLN A 98 -13.75 -29.09 7.72
CA GLN A 98 -12.47 -28.40 7.60
C GLN A 98 -12.63 -27.01 6.98
N THR A 99 -13.39 -26.89 5.89
CA THR A 99 -13.61 -25.60 5.22
C THR A 99 -14.34 -24.60 6.13
N ILE A 100 -15.32 -25.05 6.94
CA ILE A 100 -15.98 -24.20 7.95
C ILE A 100 -14.98 -23.67 8.98
N ARG A 101 -14.08 -24.53 9.46
CA ARG A 101 -13.06 -24.14 10.44
C ARG A 101 -12.07 -23.14 9.86
N LEU A 102 -11.56 -23.41 8.65
CA LEU A 102 -10.63 -22.51 7.96
C LEU A 102 -11.24 -21.13 7.72
N VAL A 103 -12.46 -21.10 7.17
CA VAL A 103 -13.15 -19.83 6.93
C VAL A 103 -13.38 -19.06 8.23
N ARG A 104 -13.75 -19.75 9.32
CA ARG A 104 -13.88 -19.08 10.63
C ARG A 104 -12.57 -18.45 11.10
N LEU A 105 -11.45 -19.16 10.96
CA LEU A 105 -10.13 -18.63 11.35
C LEU A 105 -9.71 -17.46 10.46
N LEU A 106 -9.96 -17.54 9.15
CA LEU A 106 -9.68 -16.48 8.18
C LEU A 106 -10.52 -15.23 8.44
N THR A 107 -11.84 -15.35 8.59
CA THR A 107 -12.73 -14.18 8.72
C THR A 107 -12.66 -13.50 10.07
N THR A 108 -12.14 -14.19 11.10
CA THR A 108 -11.94 -13.62 12.44
C THR A 108 -10.50 -13.18 12.70
N ASP A 109 -9.60 -13.38 11.73
CA ASP A 109 -8.15 -13.21 11.87
C ASP A 109 -7.55 -13.99 13.07
N ALA A 110 -8.26 -14.98 13.62
CA ALA A 110 -7.84 -15.71 14.81
C ALA A 110 -6.57 -16.54 14.57
N TYR A 111 -6.28 -16.90 13.31
CA TYR A 111 -5.05 -17.60 12.95
C TYR A 111 -3.78 -16.80 13.27
N ARG A 112 -3.86 -15.46 13.22
CA ARG A 112 -2.75 -14.54 13.52
C ARG A 112 -2.28 -14.62 14.97
N ARG A 113 -3.10 -15.19 15.85
CA ARG A 113 -2.82 -15.34 17.28
C ARG A 113 -2.36 -16.74 17.66
N LEU A 114 -2.18 -17.63 16.68
CA LEU A 114 -1.76 -19.01 16.94
C LEU A 114 -0.23 -19.10 16.88
N ASP A 115 0.40 -19.41 18.00
CA ASP A 115 1.81 -19.79 18.03
C ASP A 115 1.97 -21.31 17.93
N LEU A 116 2.64 -21.76 16.87
CA LEU A 116 2.91 -23.17 16.62
C LEU A 116 4.21 -23.67 17.27
N SER A 117 5.06 -22.79 17.79
CA SER A 117 6.45 -23.12 18.20
C SER A 117 6.53 -24.24 19.25
N GLU A 118 5.59 -24.31 20.19
CA GLU A 118 5.59 -25.30 21.29
C GLU A 118 4.51 -26.38 21.15
N SER A 119 3.75 -26.35 20.04
CA SER A 119 2.59 -27.21 19.84
C SER A 119 2.95 -28.62 19.35
N GLY A 120 4.17 -28.82 18.81
CA GLY A 120 4.57 -30.01 18.07
C GLY A 120 3.92 -30.13 16.68
N VAL A 121 3.14 -29.12 16.28
CA VAL A 121 2.54 -28.99 14.95
C VAL A 121 3.53 -28.36 13.99
N THR A 122 3.72 -28.99 12.83
CA THR A 122 4.66 -28.50 11.83
C THR A 122 3.99 -27.60 10.80
N ASP A 123 2.72 -27.84 10.50
CA ASP A 123 1.94 -27.05 9.53
C ASP A 123 0.50 -26.81 10.00
N TYR A 124 -0.12 -25.72 9.54
CA TYR A 124 -1.52 -25.42 9.84
C TYR A 124 -2.48 -26.54 9.38
N SER A 125 -2.12 -27.35 8.39
CA SER A 125 -2.87 -28.53 7.99
C SER A 125 -3.06 -29.54 9.13
N ASP A 126 -2.08 -29.66 10.02
CA ASP A 126 -2.17 -30.56 11.18
C ASP A 126 -3.26 -30.10 12.17
N LEU A 127 -3.59 -28.79 12.17
CA LEU A 127 -4.69 -28.26 12.98
C LEU A 127 -6.06 -28.74 12.47
N LEU A 128 -6.17 -29.20 11.22
CA LEU A 128 -7.44 -29.65 10.66
C LEU A 128 -7.75 -31.11 10.98
N ASP A 129 -6.75 -31.89 11.38
CA ASP A 129 -6.94 -33.27 11.79
C ASP A 129 -7.31 -33.37 13.27
N VAL A 130 -8.61 -33.34 13.55
CA VAL A 130 -9.16 -33.44 14.92
C VAL A 130 -8.76 -34.76 15.60
N SER A 131 -8.41 -35.80 14.84
CA SER A 131 -7.93 -37.08 15.40
C SER A 131 -6.49 -37.02 15.92
N ARG A 132 -5.67 -36.09 15.40
CA ARG A 132 -4.29 -35.83 15.84
C ARG A 132 -4.21 -34.77 16.94
N LEU A 133 -5.20 -33.88 17.01
CA LEU A 133 -5.32 -32.88 18.06
C LEU A 133 -5.88 -33.49 19.35
N SER A 134 -5.02 -34.07 20.18
CA SER A 134 -5.40 -34.36 21.58
C SER A 134 -5.73 -33.05 22.32
N GLU A 135 -6.53 -33.11 23.39
CA GLU A 135 -6.80 -31.94 24.27
C GLU A 135 -5.50 -31.25 24.72
N SER A 136 -4.40 -32.01 24.85
CA SER A 136 -3.07 -31.49 25.16
C SER A 136 -2.47 -30.57 24.09
N VAL A 137 -2.82 -30.71 22.80
CA VAL A 137 -2.33 -29.82 21.73
C VAL A 137 -3.14 -28.53 21.71
N HIS A 138 -4.45 -28.61 21.97
CA HIS A 138 -5.30 -27.41 22.10
C HIS A 138 -4.88 -26.54 23.29
N GLY A 139 -4.48 -27.16 24.42
CA GLY A 139 -3.93 -26.45 25.58
C GLY A 139 -2.51 -25.90 25.37
N ARG A 140 -1.75 -26.44 24.40
CA ARG A 140 -0.39 -25.97 24.03
C ARG A 140 -0.39 -24.88 22.95
N LEU A 141 -1.49 -24.71 22.21
CA LEU A 141 -1.64 -23.58 21.28
C LEU A 141 -1.82 -22.30 22.10
N LYS A 142 -0.74 -21.52 22.19
CA LYS A 142 -0.76 -20.26 22.91
C LYS A 142 -1.49 -19.21 22.06
N GLN A 143 -2.49 -18.56 22.66
CA GLN A 143 -3.08 -17.37 22.09
C GLN A 143 -2.15 -16.19 22.37
N GLU A 144 -1.62 -15.63 21.30
CA GLU A 144 -0.68 -14.53 21.36
C GLU A 144 -1.37 -13.18 21.09
N GLU A 145 -0.98 -12.17 21.87
CA GLU A 145 -1.42 -10.78 21.67
C GLU A 145 -0.45 -10.00 20.78
N ARG A 146 0.72 -10.58 20.50
CA ARG A 146 1.77 -9.98 19.66
C ARG A 146 1.27 -9.83 18.22
N PRO A 147 1.61 -8.71 17.52
CA PRO A 147 1.24 -8.55 16.13
C PRO A 147 1.90 -9.62 15.24
N TYR A 148 1.16 -10.06 14.22
CA TYR A 148 1.57 -11.09 13.27
C TYR A 148 1.86 -10.49 11.90
N PHE A 149 2.93 -10.97 11.25
CA PHE A 149 3.23 -10.70 9.85
C PHE A 149 3.80 -11.95 9.15
N GLU A 150 4.11 -11.84 7.87
CA GLU A 150 4.73 -12.91 7.09
C GLU A 150 6.06 -12.44 6.50
N VAL A 151 7.00 -13.37 6.34
CA VAL A 151 8.29 -13.14 5.70
C VAL A 151 8.36 -13.97 4.43
N LEU A 152 8.60 -13.32 3.31
CA LEU A 152 8.86 -14.00 2.06
C LEU A 152 10.31 -14.50 2.05
N LEU A 153 10.52 -15.75 1.72
CA LEU A 153 11.83 -16.31 1.39
C LEU A 153 11.82 -16.69 -0.07
N VAL A 154 12.78 -16.17 -0.83
CA VAL A 154 12.96 -16.49 -2.25
C VAL A 154 14.11 -17.47 -2.39
N ASP A 155 13.78 -18.74 -2.58
CA ASP A 155 14.72 -19.85 -2.65
C ASP A 155 14.07 -21.09 -3.29
N ASP A 156 14.85 -21.91 -4.00
CA ASP A 156 14.39 -23.16 -4.62
C ASP A 156 14.61 -24.33 -3.66
N LEU A 157 13.70 -24.47 -2.69
CA LEU A 157 13.76 -25.47 -1.63
C LEU A 157 12.81 -26.65 -1.90
N SER A 158 13.25 -27.86 -1.56
CA SER A 158 12.38 -29.02 -1.47
C SER A 158 11.35 -28.87 -0.33
N PRO A 159 10.22 -29.60 -0.37
CA PRO A 159 9.22 -29.57 0.70
C PRO A 159 9.76 -29.94 2.08
N GLU A 160 10.76 -30.83 2.12
CA GLU A 160 11.46 -31.23 3.34
C GLU A 160 12.31 -30.09 3.91
N GLU A 161 13.07 -29.40 3.05
CA GLU A 161 13.90 -28.25 3.43
C GLU A 161 13.03 -27.06 3.88
N GLU A 162 11.90 -26.80 3.22
CA GLU A 162 10.91 -25.81 3.63
C GLU A 162 10.41 -26.07 5.07
N LYS A 163 10.06 -27.32 5.35
CA LYS A 163 9.56 -27.73 6.67
C LYS A 163 10.63 -27.58 7.75
N GLU A 164 11.86 -27.97 7.44
CA GLU A 164 12.98 -27.83 8.36
C GLU A 164 13.28 -26.36 8.65
N LEU A 165 13.32 -25.51 7.62
CA LEU A 165 13.57 -24.09 7.76
C LEU A 165 12.51 -23.39 8.61
N ARG A 166 11.23 -23.67 8.36
CA ARG A 166 10.13 -23.16 9.20
C ARG A 166 10.30 -23.53 10.66
N THR A 167 10.66 -24.79 10.92
CA THR A 167 10.89 -25.30 12.27
C THR A 167 12.08 -24.60 12.94
N ARG A 168 13.20 -24.45 12.23
CA ARG A 168 14.40 -23.75 12.73
C ARG A 168 14.09 -22.30 13.10
N LEU A 169 13.40 -21.55 12.23
CA LEU A 169 13.05 -20.15 12.50
C LEU A 169 12.04 -19.99 13.64
N ARG A 170 11.06 -20.91 13.78
CA ARG A 170 10.16 -20.93 14.95
C ARG A 170 10.91 -21.19 16.25
N ASN A 171 11.91 -22.07 16.24
CA ASN A 171 12.73 -22.38 17.42
C ASN A 171 13.61 -21.21 17.88
N LEU A 172 13.85 -20.19 17.04
CA LEU A 172 14.59 -19.00 17.41
C LEU A 172 13.75 -17.97 18.18
N ARG A 173 12.42 -18.09 18.13
CA ARG A 173 11.50 -17.15 18.78
C ARG A 173 11.69 -17.16 20.29
N ARG A 174 11.61 -15.97 20.88
CA ARG A 174 11.75 -15.72 22.31
C ARG A 174 10.47 -15.09 22.87
N PRO A 175 10.22 -15.22 24.18
CA PRO A 175 9.09 -14.54 24.82
C PRO A 175 9.13 -13.02 24.72
N ASP A 176 10.34 -12.45 24.67
CA ASP A 176 10.58 -11.00 24.61
C ASP A 176 10.49 -10.42 23.19
N ASP A 177 10.34 -11.26 22.16
CA ASP A 177 10.16 -10.79 20.79
C ASP A 177 8.82 -10.05 20.68
N GLY A 178 8.86 -8.82 20.15
CA GLY A 178 7.68 -7.97 20.02
C GLY A 178 6.63 -8.45 19.02
N PHE A 179 6.99 -9.39 18.14
CA PHE A 179 6.18 -9.79 16.99
C PHE A 179 6.26 -11.29 16.71
N LEU A 180 5.30 -11.78 15.93
CA LEU A 180 5.28 -13.14 15.40
C LEU A 180 5.32 -13.09 13.88
N TYR A 181 6.07 -14.00 13.26
CA TYR A 181 6.04 -14.12 11.80
C TYR A 181 6.09 -15.54 11.31
N GLU A 182 5.37 -15.83 10.24
CA GLU A 182 5.47 -17.08 9.51
C GLU A 182 6.18 -16.88 8.16
N VAL A 183 6.69 -17.98 7.59
CA VAL A 183 7.48 -17.93 6.36
C VAL A 183 6.66 -18.43 5.16
N VAL A 184 6.63 -17.61 4.12
CA VAL A 184 6.11 -17.92 2.79
C VAL A 184 7.30 -18.15 1.87
N ILE A 185 7.29 -19.22 1.08
CA ILE A 185 8.38 -19.53 0.15
C ILE A 185 7.92 -19.26 -1.28
N ALA A 186 8.72 -18.48 -2.01
CA ALA A 186 8.60 -18.33 -3.45
C ALA A 186 9.81 -19.01 -4.11
N SER A 187 9.54 -20.04 -4.91
CA SER A 187 10.60 -20.83 -5.54
C SER A 187 11.22 -20.16 -6.76
N THR A 188 10.58 -19.13 -7.32
CA THR A 188 11.00 -18.49 -8.57
C THR A 188 10.97 -16.97 -8.46
N PHE A 189 11.67 -16.31 -9.37
CA PHE A 189 11.67 -14.84 -9.45
C PHE A 189 10.26 -14.26 -9.62
N GLU A 190 9.45 -14.87 -10.50
CA GLU A 190 8.08 -14.42 -10.78
C GLU A 190 7.16 -14.66 -9.58
N ASP A 191 7.30 -15.82 -8.93
CA ASP A 191 6.56 -16.13 -7.70
C ASP A 191 6.84 -15.09 -6.60
N ALA A 192 8.08 -14.60 -6.51
CA ALA A 192 8.42 -13.57 -5.53
C ALA A 192 7.71 -12.23 -5.83
N LEU A 193 7.68 -11.80 -7.09
CA LEU A 193 6.95 -10.60 -7.51
C LEU A 193 5.44 -10.74 -7.23
N LEU A 194 4.87 -11.90 -7.57
CA LEU A 194 3.46 -12.20 -7.34
C LEU A 194 3.14 -12.27 -5.85
N ALA A 195 3.98 -12.92 -5.04
CA ALA A 195 3.78 -13.03 -3.61
C ALA A 195 3.68 -11.65 -2.94
N VAL A 196 4.63 -10.76 -3.25
CA VAL A 196 4.66 -9.40 -2.71
C VAL A 196 3.46 -8.57 -3.14
N LEU A 197 2.94 -8.78 -4.35
CA LEU A 197 1.76 -8.08 -4.86
C LEU A 197 0.46 -8.61 -4.25
N ILE A 198 0.35 -9.93 -4.07
CA ILE A 198 -0.88 -10.63 -3.71
C ILE A 198 -1.10 -10.68 -2.19
N ASN A 199 -0.02 -10.86 -1.42
CA ASN A 199 -0.09 -11.04 0.03
C ASN A 199 0.38 -9.78 0.77
N PRO A 200 -0.55 -8.95 1.27
CA PRO A 200 -0.21 -7.75 2.03
C PRO A 200 0.34 -8.06 3.43
N CYS A 201 0.27 -9.31 3.91
CA CYS A 201 0.82 -9.69 5.22
C CYS A 201 2.35 -9.84 5.17
N ILE A 202 2.93 -9.96 3.98
CA ILE A 202 4.39 -10.00 3.83
C ILE A 202 4.93 -8.64 4.26
N GLU A 203 5.82 -8.61 5.24
CA GLU A 203 6.42 -7.37 5.75
C GLU A 203 7.96 -7.39 5.69
N GLY A 204 8.55 -8.53 5.37
CA GLY A 204 9.96 -8.67 5.05
C GLY A 204 10.20 -9.69 3.95
N CYS A 205 11.31 -9.58 3.24
CA CYS A 205 11.71 -10.52 2.21
C CYS A 205 13.19 -10.88 2.34
N VAL A 206 13.49 -12.16 2.26
CA VAL A 206 14.84 -12.72 2.28
C VAL A 206 15.10 -13.33 0.90
N VAL A 207 16.06 -12.77 0.17
CA VAL A 207 16.41 -13.18 -1.19
C VAL A 207 17.71 -13.97 -1.14
N ARG A 208 17.71 -15.18 -1.72
CA ARG A 208 18.90 -16.03 -1.94
C ARG A 208 19.27 -16.05 -3.42
N ASN A 209 20.42 -16.61 -3.78
CA ASN A 209 20.93 -16.59 -5.16
C ASN A 209 20.59 -17.85 -5.99
N THR A 210 19.80 -18.78 -5.46
CA THR A 210 19.57 -20.13 -5.99
C THR A 210 18.28 -20.29 -6.79
N PHE A 211 17.43 -19.28 -6.86
CA PHE A 211 16.11 -19.41 -7.48
C PHE A 211 16.14 -19.33 -9.03
N PRO A 212 15.37 -20.16 -9.74
CA PRO A 212 15.27 -20.11 -11.20
C PRO A 212 14.38 -18.96 -11.74
N PHE A 213 14.55 -18.73 -13.04
CA PHE A 213 13.67 -17.96 -13.92
C PHE A 213 13.45 -18.79 -15.19
N PRO A 214 12.25 -18.85 -15.81
CA PRO A 214 10.98 -18.22 -15.41
C PRO A 214 10.22 -19.02 -14.33
N GLY A 215 9.09 -18.48 -13.87
CA GLY A 215 8.19 -19.15 -12.93
C GLY A 215 7.34 -20.24 -13.57
N SER A 216 6.81 -21.15 -12.75
CA SER A 216 5.79 -22.14 -13.16
C SER A 216 4.36 -21.70 -12.81
N SER A 217 4.16 -20.43 -12.44
CA SER A 217 2.87 -19.90 -11.97
C SER A 217 1.84 -19.93 -13.10
N SER A 218 0.63 -20.42 -12.79
CA SER A 218 -0.50 -20.45 -13.71
C SER A 218 -1.23 -19.10 -13.84
N LEU A 219 -0.67 -18.03 -13.28
CA LEU A 219 -1.26 -16.69 -13.28
C LEU A 219 -0.86 -15.92 -14.55
N ASP A 220 -1.80 -15.83 -15.48
CA ASP A 220 -1.64 -15.19 -16.81
C ASP A 220 -1.34 -13.67 -16.75
N PHE A 221 -1.32 -13.03 -15.56
CA PHE A 221 -1.16 -11.58 -15.43
C PHE A 221 0.27 -11.10 -15.10
N ILE A 222 1.27 -11.99 -15.01
CA ILE A 222 2.66 -11.57 -14.74
C ILE A 222 3.18 -10.53 -15.76
N SER A 223 2.73 -10.61 -17.02
CA SER A 223 3.01 -9.60 -18.05
C SER A 223 2.62 -8.19 -17.64
N ASN A 224 1.47 -8.03 -16.95
CA ASN A 224 1.02 -6.73 -16.46
C ASN A 224 1.93 -6.21 -15.33
N VAL A 225 2.54 -7.11 -14.54
CA VAL A 225 3.50 -6.75 -13.50
C VAL A 225 4.79 -6.22 -14.12
N TYR A 226 5.27 -6.87 -15.19
CA TYR A 226 6.42 -6.38 -15.96
C TYR A 226 6.16 -5.01 -16.59
N GLU A 227 4.98 -4.81 -17.19
CA GLU A 227 4.56 -3.50 -17.72
C GLU A 227 4.49 -2.43 -16.63
N LEU A 228 3.90 -2.75 -15.47
CA LEU A 228 3.83 -1.85 -14.32
C LEU A 228 5.22 -1.41 -13.84
N LEU A 229 6.17 -2.35 -13.85
CA LEU A 229 7.55 -2.13 -13.42
C LEU A 229 8.47 -1.57 -14.50
N ARG A 230 7.98 -1.50 -15.75
CA ARG A 230 8.71 -1.07 -16.95
C ARG A 230 10.04 -1.84 -17.11
N VAL A 231 9.98 -3.17 -16.99
CA VAL A 231 11.14 -4.06 -17.13
C VAL A 231 10.87 -5.11 -18.21
N THR A 232 11.90 -5.55 -18.92
CA THR A 232 11.77 -6.61 -19.92
C THR A 232 12.18 -7.97 -19.33
N PRO A 233 11.38 -9.04 -19.55
CA PRO A 233 11.73 -10.38 -19.04
C PRO A 233 13.05 -10.93 -19.58
N ALA A 234 13.40 -10.57 -20.83
CA ALA A 234 14.61 -11.06 -21.49
C ALA A 234 15.90 -10.59 -20.79
N GLU A 235 15.92 -9.37 -20.24
CA GLU A 235 17.05 -8.86 -19.47
C GLU A 235 17.23 -9.65 -18.16
N ILE A 236 16.14 -10.09 -17.53
CA ILE A 236 16.15 -10.83 -16.26
C ILE A 236 16.62 -12.28 -16.48
N ASP A 237 16.19 -12.90 -17.57
CA ASP A 237 16.57 -14.27 -17.93
C ASP A 237 18.08 -14.36 -18.22
N ALA A 238 18.60 -13.39 -18.98
CA ALA A 238 20.02 -13.31 -19.35
C ALA A 238 20.95 -12.98 -18.17
N ALA A 239 20.43 -12.42 -17.08
CA ALA A 239 21.22 -12.03 -15.91
C ALA A 239 21.74 -13.24 -15.13
N MET A 240 22.94 -13.12 -14.58
CA MET A 240 23.52 -14.12 -13.68
C MET A 240 22.69 -14.24 -12.39
N PRO A 241 22.71 -15.39 -11.66
CA PRO A 241 21.88 -15.56 -10.47
C PRO A 241 22.07 -14.50 -9.38
N SER A 242 23.30 -14.02 -9.18
CA SER A 242 23.61 -12.91 -8.27
C SER A 242 22.99 -11.59 -8.73
N GLU A 243 23.14 -11.25 -10.01
CA GLU A 243 22.54 -10.05 -10.63
C GLU A 243 21.01 -10.09 -10.56
N ARG A 244 20.43 -11.27 -10.82
CA ARG A 244 18.98 -11.50 -10.74
C ARG A 244 18.44 -11.23 -9.33
N SER A 245 19.19 -11.57 -8.30
CA SER A 245 18.84 -11.27 -6.90
C SER A 245 18.81 -9.76 -6.64
N LEU A 246 19.77 -9.01 -7.20
CA LEU A 246 19.82 -7.55 -7.10
C LEU A 246 18.67 -6.88 -7.85
N ILE A 247 18.40 -7.33 -9.08
CA ILE A 247 17.27 -6.87 -9.88
C ILE A 247 15.96 -7.14 -9.14
N LEU A 248 15.79 -8.34 -8.57
CA LEU A 248 14.60 -8.68 -7.78
C LEU A 248 14.42 -7.70 -6.63
N GLY A 249 15.47 -7.44 -5.85
CA GLY A 249 15.41 -6.50 -4.74
C GLY A 249 14.94 -5.10 -5.16
N GLN A 250 15.47 -4.58 -6.28
CA GLN A 250 15.06 -3.29 -6.83
C GLN A 250 13.58 -3.29 -7.28
N LEU A 251 13.13 -4.36 -7.94
CA LEU A 251 11.75 -4.49 -8.38
C LEU A 251 10.78 -4.64 -7.19
N LEU A 252 11.16 -5.40 -6.16
CA LEU A 252 10.40 -5.52 -4.92
C LEU A 252 10.27 -4.16 -4.22
N LYS A 253 11.33 -3.35 -4.15
CA LYS A 253 11.24 -1.97 -3.64
C LYS A 253 10.37 -1.06 -4.52
N LYS A 254 10.35 -1.24 -5.85
CA LYS A 254 9.43 -0.51 -6.72
C LYS A 254 7.97 -0.90 -6.45
N LEU A 255 7.68 -2.19 -6.20
CA LEU A 255 6.35 -2.67 -5.86
C LEU A 255 5.93 -2.22 -4.45
N ARG A 256 6.73 -2.50 -3.43
CA ARG A 256 6.48 -2.17 -2.03
C ARG A 256 7.74 -1.58 -1.39
N PRO A 257 7.94 -0.25 -1.50
CA PRO A 257 9.13 0.44 -0.96
C PRO A 257 9.34 0.23 0.54
N GLU A 258 8.25 -0.02 1.26
CA GLU A 258 8.22 -0.24 2.70
C GLU A 258 8.74 -1.60 3.14
N LEU A 259 8.85 -2.60 2.25
CA LEU A 259 9.32 -3.94 2.61
C LEU A 259 10.79 -3.93 3.02
N ASP A 260 11.12 -4.54 4.15
CA ASP A 260 12.51 -4.76 4.52
C ASP A 260 13.08 -5.93 3.72
N LEU A 261 14.17 -5.71 2.99
CA LEU A 261 14.79 -6.72 2.13
C LEU A 261 16.14 -7.15 2.69
N PHE A 262 16.38 -8.45 2.72
CA PHE A 262 17.60 -9.07 3.21
C PHE A 262 18.19 -9.96 2.11
N LEU A 263 19.47 -9.78 1.80
CA LEU A 263 20.17 -10.63 0.83
C LEU A 263 21.00 -11.66 1.58
N VAL A 264 20.87 -12.93 1.24
CA VAL A 264 21.75 -14.00 1.72
C VAL A 264 22.54 -14.49 0.51
N THR A 265 23.87 -14.35 0.56
CA THR A 265 24.76 -14.68 -0.56
C THR A 265 26.01 -15.40 -0.10
N ASP A 266 26.53 -16.25 -0.97
CA ASP A 266 27.84 -16.89 -0.80
C ASP A 266 28.96 -16.15 -1.56
N ALA A 267 28.59 -15.11 -2.34
CA ALA A 267 29.54 -14.26 -3.03
C ALA A 267 30.27 -13.32 -2.05
N PRO A 268 31.55 -12.96 -2.31
CA PRO A 268 32.26 -11.98 -1.52
C PRO A 268 31.48 -10.66 -1.44
N VAL A 269 31.30 -10.13 -0.22
CA VAL A 269 30.53 -8.90 0.02
C VAL A 269 31.11 -7.71 -0.76
N GLU A 270 32.41 -7.72 -1.01
CA GLU A 270 33.17 -6.69 -1.75
C GLU A 270 32.71 -6.56 -3.22
N ASP A 271 32.34 -7.67 -3.87
CA ASP A 271 31.86 -7.70 -5.26
C ASP A 271 30.39 -7.26 -5.38
N VAL A 272 29.62 -7.40 -4.30
CA VAL A 272 28.20 -7.01 -4.23
C VAL A 272 28.03 -5.55 -3.78
N ALA A 273 29.02 -4.98 -3.09
CA ALA A 273 28.99 -3.61 -2.59
C ALA A 273 29.31 -2.53 -3.65
N GLY A 274 29.77 -2.92 -4.85
CA GLY A 274 30.20 -2.01 -5.92
C GLY A 274 29.08 -1.41 -6.79
N GLU A 275 27.89 -2.01 -6.81
CA GLU A 275 26.71 -1.53 -7.55
C GLU A 275 25.47 -1.59 -6.63
N PRO A 276 24.51 -0.66 -6.74
CA PRO A 276 23.81 -0.12 -5.58
C PRO A 276 23.02 -1.19 -4.82
N SER A 277 23.55 -1.54 -3.65
CA SER A 277 22.91 -2.29 -2.58
C SER A 277 21.76 -1.52 -1.89
N ASP A 278 21.30 -0.39 -2.45
CA ASP A 278 20.28 0.50 -1.86
C ASP A 278 18.93 -0.20 -1.63
N ALA A 279 18.68 -1.31 -2.33
CA ALA A 279 17.47 -2.08 -2.16
C ALA A 279 17.46 -2.91 -0.87
N PHE A 280 18.62 -3.40 -0.41
CA PHE A 280 18.72 -4.34 0.70
C PHE A 280 19.11 -3.65 2.00
N ASN A 281 18.33 -3.90 3.05
CA ASN A 281 18.56 -3.37 4.38
C ASN A 281 19.81 -3.98 5.03
N ARG A 282 20.10 -5.26 4.76
CA ARG A 282 21.30 -5.97 5.24
C ARG A 282 21.63 -7.14 4.31
N VAL A 283 22.92 -7.39 4.15
CA VAL A 283 23.47 -8.54 3.42
C VAL A 283 24.08 -9.52 4.43
N PHE A 284 23.79 -10.80 4.28
CA PHE A 284 24.30 -11.90 5.09
C PHE A 284 25.19 -12.79 4.22
N TYR A 285 26.30 -13.23 4.81
CA TYR A 285 27.25 -14.14 4.19
C TYR A 285 27.05 -15.54 4.75
N GLN A 286 26.89 -16.54 3.88
CA GLN A 286 26.66 -17.95 4.22
C GLN A 286 25.33 -18.23 4.97
N GLN A 287 24.93 -19.50 4.98
CA GLN A 287 23.62 -19.94 5.48
C GLN A 287 23.49 -19.99 7.02
N GLU A 288 24.58 -19.88 7.79
CA GLU A 288 24.56 -20.28 9.20
C GLU A 288 24.02 -19.23 10.19
N ASP A 289 23.81 -17.98 9.75
CA ASP A 289 23.42 -16.90 10.67
C ASP A 289 21.90 -16.63 10.74
N TYR A 290 21.14 -17.69 11.01
CA TYR A 290 19.67 -17.58 11.16
C TYR A 290 19.26 -16.71 12.35
N LEU A 291 20.09 -16.63 13.40
CA LEU A 291 19.81 -15.80 14.56
C LEU A 291 19.90 -14.32 14.19
N ASP A 292 20.98 -13.87 13.55
CA ASP A 292 21.07 -12.47 13.15
C ASP A 292 20.03 -12.11 12.09
N LEU A 293 19.69 -13.05 11.21
CA LEU A 293 18.59 -12.87 10.26
C LEU A 293 17.27 -12.62 10.99
N HIS A 294 16.91 -13.50 11.93
CA HIS A 294 15.71 -13.37 12.75
C HIS A 294 15.66 -12.03 13.50
N LEU A 295 16.76 -11.65 14.17
CA LEU A 295 16.85 -10.36 14.88
C LEU A 295 16.77 -9.15 13.94
N SER A 296 17.34 -9.26 12.74
CA SER A 296 17.30 -8.18 11.75
C SER A 296 15.90 -7.98 11.17
N ILE A 297 15.17 -9.08 10.94
CA ILE A 297 13.75 -9.05 10.54
C ILE A 297 12.94 -8.31 11.61
N LEU A 298 13.03 -8.73 12.88
CA LEU A 298 12.26 -8.12 13.97
C LEU A 298 12.60 -6.63 14.15
N LYS A 299 13.89 -6.27 14.06
CA LYS A 299 14.35 -4.87 14.14
C LYS A 299 13.77 -4.00 13.02
N GLY A 300 13.69 -4.51 11.79
CA GLY A 300 13.09 -3.80 10.67
C GLY A 300 11.62 -3.48 10.91
N ILE A 301 10.87 -4.49 11.36
CA ILE A 301 9.44 -4.33 11.70
C ILE A 301 9.26 -3.34 12.86
N ASP A 302 10.06 -3.45 13.92
CA ASP A 302 9.98 -2.57 15.09
C ASP A 302 10.13 -1.09 14.70
N ALA A 303 11.12 -0.77 13.84
CA ALA A 303 11.34 0.59 13.35
C ALA A 303 10.18 1.15 12.51
N ARG A 304 9.37 0.29 11.87
CA ARG A 304 8.17 0.69 11.12
C ARG A 304 6.92 0.71 12.00
N PHE A 305 6.91 -0.06 13.09
CA PHE A 305 5.83 -0.15 14.06
C PHE A 305 5.86 0.99 15.10
N GLU A 306 7.00 1.64 15.29
CA GLU A 306 7.17 2.75 16.24
C GLU A 306 6.12 3.87 15.99
N THR A 307 5.54 4.37 17.09
CA THR A 307 4.59 5.49 17.05
C THR A 307 5.05 6.62 17.98
N PRO A 308 6.07 7.41 17.60
CA PRO A 308 6.81 8.27 18.53
C PRO A 308 5.93 9.22 19.35
N PHE A 309 4.96 9.87 18.71
CA PHE A 309 4.05 10.79 19.39
C PHE A 309 3.06 10.06 20.31
N PHE A 310 2.47 8.97 19.83
CA PHE A 310 1.52 8.19 20.63
C PHE A 310 2.19 7.51 21.83
N GLU A 311 3.41 7.00 21.65
CA GLU A 311 4.21 6.46 22.74
C GLU A 311 4.58 7.52 23.77
N ALA A 312 5.01 8.70 23.32
CA ALA A 312 5.29 9.82 24.20
C ALA A 312 4.03 10.21 25.00
N LEU A 313 2.87 10.26 24.34
CA LEU A 313 1.58 10.53 24.96
C LEU A 313 1.19 9.46 26.00
N ARG A 314 1.37 8.17 25.67
CA ARG A 314 1.10 7.03 26.56
C ARG A 314 2.04 7.01 27.78
N LYS A 315 3.32 7.33 27.58
CA LYS A 315 4.29 7.48 28.67
C LYS A 315 3.93 8.69 29.54
N TYR A 316 3.52 9.80 28.93
CA TYR A 316 3.11 11.01 29.64
C TYR A 316 1.85 10.79 30.49
N SER A 317 0.81 10.14 29.95
CA SER A 317 -0.47 9.93 30.64
C SER A 317 -0.34 9.11 31.94
N ARG A 318 0.69 8.27 32.03
CA ARG A 318 1.04 7.47 33.22
C ARG A 318 1.81 8.24 34.28
N LYS A 319 2.40 9.40 33.95
CA LYS A 319 3.17 10.20 34.92
C LYS A 319 2.21 10.84 35.94
N PRO A 320 2.48 10.75 37.25
CA PRO A 320 1.72 11.48 38.26
C PRO A 320 2.16 12.94 38.26
N THR A 321 1.33 13.82 37.72
CA THR A 321 1.59 15.27 37.64
C THR A 321 0.57 16.06 38.43
N GLY A 322 1.04 17.04 39.21
CA GLY A 322 0.18 18.10 39.78
C GLY A 322 -0.32 19.01 38.67
N MET A 323 -1.60 19.39 38.72
CA MET A 323 -2.21 20.16 37.64
C MET A 323 -2.46 21.60 38.06
N PHE A 324 -1.69 22.51 37.48
CA PHE A 324 -1.84 23.97 37.61
C PHE A 324 -1.91 24.65 36.23
N HIS A 325 -2.38 23.91 35.21
CA HIS A 325 -2.45 24.39 33.83
C HIS A 325 -3.89 24.73 33.40
N ALA A 326 -4.02 25.34 32.22
CA ALA A 326 -5.27 25.95 31.74
C ALA A 326 -6.40 24.98 31.34
N LEU A 327 -6.22 23.65 31.43
CA LEU A 327 -7.22 22.68 30.96
C LEU A 327 -8.10 22.22 32.14
N PRO A 328 -9.39 22.60 32.18
CA PRO A 328 -10.24 22.42 33.37
C PRO A 328 -10.70 20.97 33.58
N ILE A 329 -10.63 20.12 32.56
CA ILE A 329 -11.08 18.72 32.61
C ILE A 329 -9.92 17.72 32.68
N SER A 330 -8.68 18.19 32.70
CA SER A 330 -7.53 17.29 32.61
C SER A 330 -7.51 16.26 33.73
N ARG A 331 -7.08 15.05 33.37
CA ARG A 331 -7.16 13.84 34.21
C ARG A 331 -8.56 13.52 34.74
N GLY A 332 -9.62 14.12 34.21
CA GLY A 332 -11.02 13.78 34.46
C GLY A 332 -11.53 14.12 35.87
N ARG A 333 -10.76 14.82 36.70
CA ARG A 333 -11.12 15.06 38.12
C ARG A 333 -12.40 15.90 38.26
N THR A 334 -12.56 16.91 37.43
CA THR A 334 -13.74 17.79 37.42
C THR A 334 -14.99 17.03 36.95
N ILE A 335 -14.83 16.15 35.96
CA ILE A 335 -15.91 15.30 35.43
C ILE A 335 -16.35 14.30 36.50
N ALA A 336 -15.40 13.61 37.13
CA ALA A 336 -15.68 12.62 38.16
C ALA A 336 -16.38 13.20 39.41
N ARG A 337 -16.15 14.48 39.72
CA ARG A 337 -16.78 15.19 40.85
C ARG A 337 -18.08 15.90 40.48
N SER A 338 -18.36 16.10 39.20
CA SER A 338 -19.62 16.71 38.77
C SER A 338 -20.78 15.76 39.03
N HIS A 339 -21.93 16.27 39.45
CA HIS A 339 -23.17 15.48 39.54
C HIS A 339 -23.89 15.36 38.18
N TRP A 340 -23.50 16.16 37.19
CA TRP A 340 -24.23 16.31 35.93
C TRP A 340 -23.60 15.60 34.73
N ILE A 341 -22.28 15.37 34.75
CA ILE A 341 -21.52 14.89 33.57
C ILE A 341 -20.69 13.64 33.85
N GLN A 342 -21.01 12.86 34.89
CA GLN A 342 -20.26 11.63 35.19
C GLN A 342 -20.43 10.57 34.10
N ASP A 343 -21.57 10.58 33.44
CA ASP A 343 -21.90 9.76 32.28
C ASP A 343 -20.91 10.00 31.12
N MET A 344 -20.49 11.24 30.87
CA MET A 344 -19.43 11.57 29.91
C MET A 344 -18.12 10.84 30.22
N GLY A 345 -17.71 10.86 31.49
CA GLY A 345 -16.49 10.18 31.95
C GLY A 345 -16.58 8.66 31.78
N ARG A 346 -17.74 8.07 32.10
CA ARG A 346 -18.01 6.64 31.92
C ARG A 346 -18.07 6.24 30.45
N PHE A 347 -18.64 7.09 29.60
CA PHE A 347 -18.78 6.83 28.17
C PHE A 347 -17.44 6.83 27.44
N TYR A 348 -16.63 7.89 27.59
CA TYR A 348 -15.33 7.98 26.90
C TYR A 348 -14.21 7.19 27.58
N GLY A 349 -14.34 6.94 28.88
CA GLY A 349 -13.33 6.27 29.69
C GLY A 349 -12.16 7.18 30.10
N ASN A 350 -11.39 6.74 31.10
CA ASN A 350 -10.39 7.59 31.75
C ASN A 350 -9.18 7.94 30.86
N ASN A 351 -8.82 7.09 29.89
CA ASN A 351 -7.59 7.26 29.10
C ASN A 351 -7.59 8.55 28.28
N ILE A 352 -8.73 9.00 27.76
CA ILE A 352 -8.81 10.24 26.97
C ILE A 352 -8.43 11.46 27.84
N PHE A 353 -8.90 11.48 29.09
CA PHE A 353 -8.64 12.58 30.02
C PHE A 353 -7.23 12.53 30.59
N LEU A 354 -6.65 11.33 30.73
CA LEU A 354 -5.24 11.17 31.12
C LEU A 354 -4.27 11.56 30.01
N ALA A 355 -4.69 11.43 28.75
CA ALA A 355 -3.94 11.86 27.58
C ALA A 355 -4.07 13.37 27.30
N GLU A 356 -5.08 14.04 27.86
CA GLU A 356 -5.26 15.48 27.66
C GLU A 356 -4.11 16.28 28.29
N THR A 357 -3.39 17.02 27.44
CA THR A 357 -2.22 17.80 27.84
C THR A 357 -2.05 19.04 26.97
N SER A 358 -1.13 19.92 27.35
CA SER A 358 -0.81 21.15 26.66
C SER A 358 0.70 21.34 26.54
N ALA A 359 1.14 22.14 25.58
CA ALA A 359 2.55 22.51 25.44
C ALA A 359 3.11 23.24 26.69
N THR A 360 2.25 23.85 27.52
CA THR A 360 2.66 24.58 28.73
C THR A 360 3.08 23.68 29.90
N THR A 361 2.62 22.43 29.92
CA THR A 361 2.88 21.51 31.03
C THR A 361 4.29 20.89 30.96
N GLY A 362 4.99 21.06 29.83
CA GLY A 362 6.29 20.45 29.57
C GLY A 362 6.23 18.93 29.42
N GLY A 363 7.24 18.34 28.78
CA GLY A 363 7.36 16.89 28.64
C GLY A 363 6.58 16.25 27.48
N LEU A 364 5.88 17.04 26.66
CA LEU A 364 5.37 16.67 25.34
C LEU A 364 5.73 17.76 24.32
N ASP A 365 5.84 17.41 23.04
CA ASP A 365 6.20 18.32 21.94
C ASP A 365 5.11 19.37 21.63
N SER A 366 5.46 20.42 20.91
CA SER A 366 4.53 21.48 20.47
C SER A 366 4.12 21.29 19.02
N LEU A 367 2.81 21.29 18.72
CA LEU A 367 2.32 21.18 17.34
C LEU A 367 2.72 22.38 16.46
N LEU A 368 2.80 23.58 17.05
CA LEU A 368 3.14 24.81 16.33
C LEU A 368 4.65 24.94 16.06
N GLN A 369 5.48 24.30 16.89
CA GLN A 369 6.93 24.28 16.75
C GLN A 369 7.46 22.89 17.13
N PRO A 370 7.25 21.89 16.26
CA PRO A 370 7.61 20.51 16.58
C PRO A 370 9.13 20.34 16.55
N THR A 371 9.69 19.83 17.65
CA THR A 371 11.13 19.58 17.82
C THR A 371 11.47 18.20 18.38
N GLY A 372 10.47 17.47 18.89
CA GLY A 372 10.62 16.16 19.51
C GLY A 372 9.73 15.11 18.85
N SER A 373 8.81 14.50 19.61
CA SER A 373 8.04 13.35 19.15
C SER A 373 7.06 13.66 18.01
N LEU A 374 6.53 14.88 17.90
CA LEU A 374 5.72 15.30 16.75
C LEU A 374 6.60 15.49 15.51
N LYS A 375 7.79 16.07 15.68
CA LYS A 375 8.75 16.24 14.58
C LYS A 375 9.16 14.90 13.99
N HIS A 376 9.51 13.94 14.84
CA HIS A 376 9.83 12.59 14.43
C HIS A 376 8.62 11.93 13.72
N ALA A 377 7.41 12.04 14.29
CA ALA A 377 6.21 11.48 13.65
C ALA A 377 5.93 12.11 12.26
N GLN A 378 6.16 13.41 12.10
CA GLN A 378 6.06 14.09 10.80
C GLN A 378 7.11 13.61 9.79
N GLU A 379 8.32 13.26 10.24
CA GLU A 379 9.37 12.70 9.38
C GLU A 379 9.05 11.28 8.92
N LEU A 380 8.52 10.44 9.82
CA LEU A 380 8.01 9.12 9.45
C LEU A 380 6.86 9.23 8.44
N ALA A 381 5.93 10.15 8.66
CA ALA A 381 4.83 10.40 7.74
C ALA A 381 5.33 10.95 6.38
N ALA A 382 6.31 11.86 6.37
CA ALA A 382 6.92 12.36 5.15
C ALA A 382 7.55 11.21 4.33
N ARG A 383 8.28 10.32 4.99
CA ARG A 383 8.83 9.11 4.36
C ARG A 383 7.74 8.20 3.81
N ALA A 384 6.71 7.90 4.59
CA ALA A 384 5.60 7.01 4.19
C ALA A 384 4.86 7.56 2.95
N PHE A 385 4.54 8.86 2.95
CA PHE A 385 3.84 9.51 1.84
C PHE A 385 4.76 9.90 0.67
N GLY A 386 6.08 9.68 0.78
CA GLY A 386 7.05 10.07 -0.25
C GLY A 386 7.19 11.59 -0.40
N ALA A 387 6.88 12.36 0.65
CA ALA A 387 6.95 13.81 0.66
C ALA A 387 8.29 14.29 1.26
N ARG A 388 8.73 15.49 0.86
CA ARG A 388 9.90 16.14 1.49
C ARG A 388 9.64 16.57 2.92
N ARG A 389 8.41 17.03 3.21
CA ARG A 389 7.94 17.47 4.53
C ARG A 389 6.46 17.18 4.66
N THR A 390 6.04 16.80 5.86
CA THR A 390 4.62 16.61 6.23
C THR A 390 4.30 17.46 7.44
N TYR A 391 3.12 18.07 7.44
CA TYR A 391 2.59 18.83 8.57
C TYR A 391 1.27 18.21 9.01
N PHE A 392 1.08 18.05 10.31
CA PHE A 392 -0.18 17.57 10.87
C PHE A 392 -1.13 18.73 11.11
N VAL A 393 -2.39 18.56 10.69
CA VAL A 393 -3.44 19.57 10.81
C VAL A 393 -4.60 18.98 11.58
N THR A 394 -5.00 19.63 12.67
CA THR A 394 -6.03 19.13 13.60
C THR A 394 -7.45 19.62 13.30
N ASN A 395 -7.62 20.45 12.27
CA ASN A 395 -8.92 21.00 11.87
C ASN A 395 -9.31 20.61 10.43
N GLY A 396 -8.97 19.36 10.06
CA GLY A 396 -9.28 18.73 8.79
C GLY A 396 -8.60 19.34 7.57
N THR A 397 -8.75 18.68 6.43
CA THR A 397 -8.19 19.09 5.13
C THR A 397 -8.72 20.45 4.67
N SER A 398 -9.92 20.84 5.11
CA SER A 398 -10.45 22.20 4.92
C SER A 398 -9.52 23.30 5.43
N THR A 399 -8.81 23.06 6.53
CA THR A 399 -7.82 23.99 7.09
C THR A 399 -6.48 23.82 6.41
N ALA A 400 -6.08 22.59 6.10
CA ALA A 400 -4.86 22.32 5.33
C ALA A 400 -4.85 23.07 3.99
N ASN A 401 -5.96 23.03 3.24
CA ASN A 401 -6.13 23.74 1.97
C ASN A 401 -5.94 25.25 2.15
N LYS A 402 -6.50 25.84 3.22
CA LYS A 402 -6.33 27.28 3.52
C LYS A 402 -4.89 27.62 3.86
N ILE A 403 -4.22 26.80 4.67
CA ILE A 403 -2.80 26.98 5.03
C ILE A 403 -1.95 26.96 3.75
N VAL A 404 -2.12 25.95 2.90
CA VAL A 404 -1.37 25.80 1.65
C VAL A 404 -1.62 27.01 0.75
N MET A 405 -2.88 27.32 0.44
CA MET A 405 -3.22 28.43 -0.46
C MET A 405 -2.67 29.77 0.04
N GLN A 406 -2.93 30.13 1.30
CA GLN A 406 -2.49 31.42 1.86
C GLN A 406 -0.96 31.54 1.97
N SER A 407 -0.24 30.41 1.99
CA SER A 407 1.23 30.42 1.97
C SER A 407 1.83 30.61 0.56
N LEU A 408 1.04 30.40 -0.50
CA LEU A 408 1.52 30.34 -1.88
C LEU A 408 1.08 31.51 -2.76
N VAL A 409 -0.05 32.13 -2.44
CA VAL A 409 -0.69 33.17 -3.27
C VAL A 409 -0.71 34.53 -2.57
N GLN A 410 -0.71 35.57 -3.38
CA GLN A 410 -0.82 36.97 -2.96
C GLN A 410 -2.05 37.63 -3.61
N PRO A 411 -2.52 38.78 -3.07
CA PRO A 411 -3.60 39.52 -3.69
C PRO A 411 -3.30 39.84 -5.17
N GLY A 412 -4.26 39.56 -6.06
CA GLY A 412 -4.14 39.79 -7.50
C GLY A 412 -3.51 38.65 -8.32
N ASP A 413 -2.98 37.60 -7.68
CA ASP A 413 -2.56 36.37 -8.36
C ASP A 413 -3.76 35.68 -9.04
N LEU A 414 -3.53 35.04 -10.18
CA LEU A 414 -4.49 34.15 -10.84
C LEU A 414 -4.28 32.71 -10.36
N VAL A 415 -5.37 32.07 -9.95
CA VAL A 415 -5.37 30.71 -9.41
C VAL A 415 -6.27 29.83 -10.28
N LEU A 416 -5.69 28.82 -10.93
CA LEU A 416 -6.46 27.87 -11.74
C LEU A 416 -7.09 26.82 -10.82
N LEU A 417 -8.41 26.71 -10.85
CA LEU A 417 -9.18 25.82 -10.00
C LEU A 417 -10.04 24.89 -10.86
N ALA A 418 -10.05 23.60 -10.55
CA ALA A 418 -11.10 22.73 -11.06
C ALA A 418 -12.49 23.16 -10.53
N HIS A 419 -13.52 23.14 -11.38
CA HIS A 419 -14.88 23.51 -10.98
C HIS A 419 -15.46 22.60 -9.88
N ASP A 420 -15.01 21.34 -9.83
CA ASP A 420 -15.38 20.32 -8.85
C ASP A 420 -14.58 20.40 -7.53
N CYS A 421 -13.80 21.47 -7.33
CA CYS A 421 -12.99 21.63 -6.13
C CYS A 421 -13.85 21.79 -4.86
N HIS A 422 -13.33 21.28 -3.73
CA HIS A 422 -14.02 21.43 -2.45
C HIS A 422 -14.16 22.92 -2.05
N LYS A 423 -15.27 23.28 -1.40
CA LYS A 423 -15.61 24.66 -0.98
C LYS A 423 -14.52 25.40 -0.21
N SER A 424 -13.58 24.69 0.43
CA SER A 424 -12.44 25.31 1.13
C SER A 424 -11.50 26.07 0.18
N HIS A 425 -11.39 25.68 -1.10
CA HIS A 425 -10.48 26.32 -2.04
C HIS A 425 -10.97 27.70 -2.49
N PRO A 426 -12.22 27.88 -2.97
CA PRO A 426 -12.73 29.22 -3.26
C PRO A 426 -12.67 30.14 -2.04
N TYR A 427 -13.00 29.65 -0.84
CA TYR A 427 -12.84 30.44 0.38
C TYR A 427 -11.39 30.84 0.64
N ALA A 428 -10.42 29.95 0.41
CA ALA A 428 -9.01 30.28 0.58
C ALA A 428 -8.53 31.34 -0.43
N VAL A 429 -8.98 31.25 -1.69
CA VAL A 429 -8.68 32.23 -2.75
C VAL A 429 -9.25 33.60 -2.40
N ILE A 430 -10.51 33.66 -1.97
CA ILE A 430 -11.16 34.91 -1.51
C ILE A 430 -10.41 35.51 -0.33
N LEU A 431 -10.08 34.72 0.69
CA LEU A 431 -9.34 35.18 1.87
C LEU A 431 -7.96 35.74 1.53
N ALA A 432 -7.32 35.23 0.48
CA ALA A 432 -6.02 35.69 0.03
C ALA A 432 -6.09 36.88 -0.96
N GLY A 433 -7.27 37.32 -1.37
CA GLY A 433 -7.45 38.36 -2.39
C GLY A 433 -6.98 37.96 -3.79
N ALA A 434 -6.84 36.65 -4.04
CA ALA A 434 -6.47 36.11 -5.35
C ALA A 434 -7.72 35.96 -6.25
N LEU A 435 -7.51 35.79 -7.55
CA LEU A 435 -8.57 35.71 -8.55
C LEU A 435 -8.69 34.27 -9.09
N PRO A 436 -9.84 33.61 -8.93
CA PRO A 436 -10.04 32.27 -9.44
C PRO A 436 -10.23 32.27 -10.97
N VAL A 437 -9.59 31.33 -11.65
CA VAL A 437 -9.85 30.97 -13.04
C VAL A 437 -10.35 29.51 -13.03
N TYR A 438 -11.65 29.32 -13.24
CA TYR A 438 -12.26 28.00 -13.19
C TYR A 438 -11.99 27.20 -14.46
N LEU A 439 -11.74 25.91 -14.30
CA LEU A 439 -11.50 24.94 -15.35
C LEU A 439 -12.63 23.91 -15.35
N ASP A 440 -13.18 23.62 -16.52
CA ASP A 440 -14.31 22.71 -16.65
C ASP A 440 -13.87 21.24 -16.71
N ALA A 441 -14.56 20.42 -15.93
CA ALA A 441 -14.45 18.97 -16.00
C ALA A 441 -15.33 18.41 -17.14
N TYR A 442 -14.91 17.30 -17.74
CA TYR A 442 -15.75 16.65 -18.76
C TYR A 442 -16.96 15.96 -18.11
N PRO A 443 -18.16 16.00 -18.73
CA PRO A 443 -19.34 15.32 -18.20
C PRO A 443 -19.29 13.81 -18.47
N LEU A 444 -19.80 13.03 -17.52
CA LEU A 444 -20.10 11.61 -17.66
C LEU A 444 -21.63 11.42 -17.61
N THR A 445 -22.29 11.80 -18.71
CA THR A 445 -23.75 11.93 -18.78
C THR A 445 -24.51 10.66 -18.43
N GLU A 446 -24.00 9.49 -18.83
CA GLU A 446 -24.60 8.19 -18.52
C GLU A 446 -24.76 7.95 -17.01
N TYR A 447 -23.80 8.44 -16.23
CA TYR A 447 -23.76 8.26 -14.78
C TYR A 447 -24.22 9.49 -14.00
N SER A 448 -24.58 10.58 -14.71
CA SER A 448 -24.90 11.88 -14.10
C SER A 448 -23.80 12.40 -13.17
N MET A 449 -22.54 12.20 -13.58
CA MET A 449 -21.33 12.55 -12.82
C MET A 449 -20.43 13.49 -13.65
N TYR A 450 -19.44 14.08 -12.99
CA TYR A 450 -18.33 14.77 -13.65
C TYR A 450 -17.07 13.91 -13.59
N GLY A 451 -16.30 13.93 -14.68
CA GLY A 451 -14.95 13.39 -14.72
C GLY A 451 -13.93 14.39 -14.19
N GLY A 452 -12.70 14.32 -14.70
CA GLY A 452 -11.66 15.30 -14.39
C GLY A 452 -11.60 16.48 -15.37
N VAL A 453 -10.77 17.48 -15.05
CA VAL A 453 -10.38 18.56 -15.94
C VAL A 453 -9.44 18.00 -17.01
N PRO A 454 -9.79 18.05 -18.31
CA PRO A 454 -8.91 17.58 -19.38
C PRO A 454 -7.60 18.37 -19.42
N LEU A 455 -6.46 17.72 -19.69
CA LEU A 455 -5.20 18.44 -19.91
C LEU A 455 -5.31 19.48 -21.04
N ARG A 456 -6.14 19.19 -22.05
CA ARG A 456 -6.47 20.13 -23.13
C ARG A 456 -7.06 21.44 -22.59
N GLU A 457 -7.94 21.36 -21.59
CA GLU A 457 -8.56 22.52 -20.94
C GLU A 457 -7.51 23.38 -20.22
N ILE A 458 -6.61 22.73 -19.49
CA ILE A 458 -5.54 23.40 -18.74
C ILE A 458 -4.61 24.15 -19.72
N LYS A 459 -4.16 23.48 -20.78
CA LYS A 459 -3.28 24.08 -21.80
C LYS A 459 -3.96 25.27 -22.49
N ARG A 460 -5.21 25.11 -22.93
CA ARG A 460 -6.00 26.17 -23.58
C ARG A 460 -6.04 27.44 -22.71
N THR A 461 -6.35 27.29 -21.43
CA THR A 461 -6.44 28.40 -20.49
C THR A 461 -5.10 29.08 -20.27
N LEU A 462 -4.00 28.32 -20.14
CA LEU A 462 -2.66 28.88 -20.01
C LEU A 462 -2.22 29.65 -21.25
N LEU A 463 -2.50 29.14 -22.45
CA LEU A 463 -2.17 29.80 -23.72
C LEU A 463 -3.00 31.08 -23.93
N ALA A 464 -4.28 31.06 -23.59
CA ALA A 464 -5.12 32.26 -23.60
C ALA A 464 -4.56 33.35 -22.66
N LEU A 465 -4.19 32.98 -21.43
CA LEU A 465 -3.56 33.89 -20.48
C LEU A 465 -2.18 34.38 -20.92
N ARG A 466 -1.42 33.56 -21.65
CA ARG A 466 -0.15 33.94 -22.29
C ARG A 466 -0.36 35.05 -23.32
N ARG A 467 -1.34 34.90 -24.21
CA ARG A 467 -1.68 35.92 -25.22
C ARG A 467 -2.11 37.25 -24.60
N GLU A 468 -2.81 37.19 -23.48
CA GLU A 468 -3.21 38.38 -22.73
C GLU A 468 -2.08 39.01 -21.89
N GLY A 469 -0.86 38.44 -21.91
CA GLY A 469 0.26 38.91 -21.09
C GLY A 469 0.04 38.69 -19.59
N LYS A 470 -0.85 37.76 -19.21
CA LYS A 470 -1.23 37.47 -17.81
C LYS A 470 -0.61 36.19 -17.27
N LEU A 471 0.17 35.45 -18.07
CA LEU A 471 0.76 34.17 -17.65
C LEU A 471 1.62 34.30 -16.39
N ASP A 472 2.34 35.41 -16.21
CA ASP A 472 3.16 35.63 -15.00
C ASP A 472 2.35 35.82 -13.73
N ARG A 473 1.08 36.23 -13.85
CA ARG A 473 0.16 36.31 -12.71
C ARG A 473 -0.39 34.95 -12.32
N VAL A 474 -0.26 33.93 -13.17
CA VAL A 474 -0.71 32.57 -12.87
C VAL A 474 0.22 31.94 -11.85
N ARG A 475 -0.30 31.74 -10.64
CA ARG A 475 0.52 31.28 -9.51
C ARG A 475 0.46 29.79 -9.27
N LEU A 476 -0.74 29.21 -9.32
CA LEU A 476 -0.92 27.80 -9.03
C LEU A 476 -2.07 27.17 -9.82
N LEU A 477 -1.96 25.86 -10.02
CA LEU A 477 -2.98 24.98 -10.55
C LEU A 477 -3.43 24.02 -9.45
N LEU A 478 -4.74 24.01 -9.18
CA LEU A 478 -5.36 23.14 -8.19
C LEU A 478 -6.33 22.15 -8.85
N LEU A 479 -6.11 20.86 -8.58
CA LEU A 479 -6.95 19.76 -9.05
C LEU A 479 -7.30 18.83 -7.89
N THR A 480 -8.54 18.33 -7.85
CA THR A 480 -9.00 17.31 -6.89
C THR A 480 -8.63 15.92 -7.41
N ASN A 481 -7.79 15.16 -6.73
CA ASN A 481 -7.32 13.85 -7.20
C ASN A 481 -7.43 12.77 -6.11
N LEU A 482 -8.25 11.74 -6.25
CA LEU A 482 -9.26 11.50 -7.28
C LEU A 482 -10.49 12.41 -7.14
N THR A 483 -11.30 12.48 -8.19
CA THR A 483 -12.64 13.09 -8.10
C THR A 483 -13.50 12.31 -7.11
N PHE A 484 -14.59 12.90 -6.62
CA PHE A 484 -15.47 12.25 -5.63
C PHE A 484 -15.91 10.82 -6.05
N ASP A 485 -16.16 10.62 -7.35
CA ASP A 485 -16.64 9.35 -7.91
C ASP A 485 -15.53 8.35 -8.29
N GLY A 486 -14.26 8.67 -8.03
CA GLY A 486 -13.15 7.73 -8.24
C GLY A 486 -12.31 7.94 -9.51
N VAL A 487 -12.49 9.03 -10.26
CA VAL A 487 -11.68 9.30 -11.45
C VAL A 487 -10.31 9.83 -11.03
N THR A 488 -9.26 9.07 -11.32
CA THR A 488 -7.87 9.46 -11.02
C THR A 488 -7.22 10.19 -12.18
N TYR A 489 -6.49 11.25 -11.89
CA TYR A 489 -5.67 11.96 -12.88
C TYR A 489 -4.39 11.18 -13.22
N HIS A 490 -3.64 11.70 -14.20
CA HIS A 490 -2.24 11.33 -14.41
C HIS A 490 -1.33 12.51 -14.00
N PRO A 491 -1.00 12.67 -12.70
CA PRO A 491 -0.29 13.85 -12.21
C PRO A 491 1.04 14.09 -12.93
N GLU A 492 1.82 13.04 -13.18
CA GLU A 492 3.11 13.13 -13.89
C GLU A 492 2.98 13.81 -15.25
N ARG A 493 2.01 13.38 -16.07
CA ARG A 493 1.75 13.95 -17.40
C ARG A 493 1.28 15.39 -17.31
N ILE A 494 0.35 15.69 -16.40
CA ILE A 494 -0.18 17.05 -16.22
C ILE A 494 0.94 18.00 -15.79
N MET A 495 1.72 17.63 -14.78
CA MET A 495 2.83 18.45 -14.29
C MET A 495 3.88 18.66 -15.38
N ARG A 496 4.26 17.59 -16.11
CA ARG A 496 5.22 17.65 -17.21
C ARG A 496 4.79 18.65 -18.27
N GLU A 497 3.57 18.50 -18.81
CA GLU A 497 3.12 19.32 -19.93
C GLU A 497 2.77 20.76 -19.51
N VAL A 498 2.31 20.98 -18.27
CA VAL A 498 2.09 22.33 -17.74
C VAL A 498 3.41 23.07 -17.50
N LEU A 499 4.44 22.39 -16.96
CA LEU A 499 5.76 22.99 -16.75
C LEU A 499 6.47 23.36 -18.07
N ALA A 500 6.13 22.71 -19.18
CA ALA A 500 6.62 23.11 -20.49
C ALA A 500 6.03 24.47 -20.95
N ILE A 501 4.85 24.84 -20.47
CA ILE A 501 4.16 26.10 -20.78
C ILE A 501 4.50 27.20 -19.76
N LYS A 502 4.53 26.84 -18.46
CA LYS A 502 4.81 27.71 -17.31
C LYS A 502 5.82 27.00 -16.39
N PRO A 503 7.14 27.22 -16.57
CA PRO A 503 8.19 26.46 -15.87
C PRO A 503 8.24 26.59 -14.35
N ASP A 504 7.59 27.61 -13.79
CA ASP A 504 7.53 27.91 -12.35
C ASP A 504 6.15 27.64 -11.72
N MET A 505 5.25 26.95 -12.44
CA MET A 505 3.91 26.58 -11.95
C MET A 505 3.98 25.81 -10.62
N ILE A 506 3.11 26.20 -9.69
CA ILE A 506 2.89 25.46 -8.44
C ILE A 506 1.66 24.56 -8.60
N PHE A 507 1.78 23.30 -8.17
CA PHE A 507 0.68 22.34 -8.22
C PHE A 507 0.16 22.05 -6.83
N VAL A 508 -1.15 22.16 -6.66
CA VAL A 508 -1.87 21.72 -5.45
C VAL A 508 -2.79 20.57 -5.84
N TRP A 509 -2.51 19.40 -5.33
CA TRP A 509 -3.35 18.21 -5.52
C TRP A 509 -4.17 18.00 -4.25
N ASP A 510 -5.48 18.18 -4.34
CA ASP A 510 -6.36 17.85 -3.23
C ASP A 510 -6.66 16.34 -3.25
N GLU A 511 -5.88 15.60 -2.47
CA GLU A 511 -5.93 14.15 -2.31
C GLU A 511 -6.67 13.72 -1.03
N ALA A 512 -7.63 14.53 -0.56
CA ALA A 512 -8.45 14.21 0.61
C ALA A 512 -9.09 12.82 0.50
N TRP A 513 -9.55 12.44 -0.69
CA TRP A 513 -10.14 11.13 -0.97
C TRP A 513 -9.14 10.04 -1.37
N PHE A 514 -7.85 10.34 -1.45
CA PHE A 514 -6.87 9.46 -2.12
C PHE A 514 -5.56 9.24 -1.34
N ALA A 515 -5.52 9.60 -0.06
CA ALA A 515 -4.34 9.39 0.79
C ALA A 515 -3.83 7.94 0.76
N TYR A 516 -4.75 6.96 0.67
CA TYR A 516 -4.40 5.54 0.61
C TYR A 516 -3.71 5.13 -0.69
N GLY A 517 -3.82 5.91 -1.77
CA GLY A 517 -3.29 5.57 -3.10
C GLY A 517 -1.79 5.31 -3.09
N ARG A 518 -1.05 5.98 -2.19
CA ARG A 518 0.40 5.80 -2.00
C ARG A 518 0.78 4.35 -1.65
N PHE A 519 -0.06 3.68 -0.88
CA PHE A 519 0.21 2.37 -0.29
C PHE A 519 -0.24 1.20 -1.18
N SER A 520 -0.81 1.48 -2.36
CA SER A 520 -1.10 0.46 -3.36
C SER A 520 -0.13 0.56 -4.53
N PRO A 521 0.59 -0.51 -4.91
CA PRO A 521 1.51 -0.49 -6.06
C PRO A 521 0.85 0.01 -7.35
N LEU A 522 -0.43 -0.30 -7.54
CA LEU A 522 -1.22 0.03 -8.72
C LEU A 522 -1.68 1.50 -8.75
N LEU A 523 -1.96 2.07 -7.58
CA LEU A 523 -2.45 3.45 -7.45
C LEU A 523 -1.33 4.46 -7.17
N ARG A 524 -0.17 4.00 -6.68
CA ARG A 524 0.93 4.87 -6.24
C ARG A 524 1.35 5.85 -7.33
N GLY A 525 1.49 5.38 -8.57
CA GLY A 525 1.83 6.21 -9.73
C GLY A 525 0.80 7.29 -10.09
N ARG A 526 -0.40 7.23 -9.51
CA ARG A 526 -1.48 8.23 -9.66
C ARG A 526 -1.50 9.25 -8.52
N THR A 527 -0.62 9.13 -7.53
CA THR A 527 -0.48 10.13 -6.46
C THR A 527 0.47 11.25 -6.86
N ALA A 528 0.21 12.46 -6.34
CA ALA A 528 1.01 13.63 -6.60
C ALA A 528 2.47 13.47 -6.17
N MET A 529 2.70 12.92 -4.97
CA MET A 529 4.05 12.79 -4.40
C MET A 529 4.91 11.77 -5.17
N GLU A 530 4.35 10.62 -5.56
CA GLU A 530 5.08 9.65 -6.39
C GLU A 530 5.41 10.23 -7.77
N ALA A 531 4.42 10.83 -8.43
CA ALA A 531 4.61 11.46 -9.72
C ALA A 531 5.68 12.57 -9.67
N THR A 532 5.73 13.31 -8.56
CA THR A 532 6.75 14.33 -8.30
C THR A 532 8.14 13.71 -8.21
N ASN A 533 8.31 12.67 -7.41
CA ASN A 533 9.60 12.01 -7.22
C ASN A 533 10.12 11.39 -8.54
N ARG A 534 9.24 10.76 -9.32
CA ARG A 534 9.59 10.24 -10.66
C ARG A 534 10.04 11.35 -11.59
N LEU A 535 9.27 12.43 -11.67
CA LEU A 535 9.60 13.54 -12.56
C LEU A 535 10.90 14.24 -12.15
N LEU A 536 11.20 14.36 -10.85
CA LEU A 536 12.50 14.87 -10.37
C LEU A 536 13.66 13.97 -10.79
N ALA A 537 13.51 12.65 -10.62
CA ALA A 537 14.54 11.69 -11.02
C ALA A 537 14.76 11.73 -12.55
N GLU A 538 13.68 11.77 -13.33
CA GLU A 538 13.73 11.91 -14.79
C GLU A 538 14.45 13.21 -15.18
N LEU A 539 14.01 14.37 -14.70
CA LEU A 539 14.59 15.69 -15.04
C LEU A 539 16.08 15.80 -14.69
N GLY A 540 16.53 15.08 -13.66
CA GLY A 540 17.94 15.02 -13.25
C GLY A 540 18.82 14.15 -14.14
N SER A 541 18.24 13.24 -14.93
CA SER A 541 18.97 12.23 -15.70
C SER A 541 19.55 12.77 -17.01
N GLU A 542 20.67 12.17 -17.45
CA GLU A 542 21.28 12.49 -18.75
C GLU A 542 20.41 12.01 -19.92
N ASP A 543 19.75 10.85 -19.78
CA ASP A 543 18.80 10.33 -20.78
C ASP A 543 17.69 11.36 -21.06
N TYR A 544 17.10 11.93 -20.02
CA TYR A 544 16.07 12.96 -20.18
C TYR A 544 16.61 14.18 -20.92
N ARG A 545 17.83 14.66 -20.60
CA ARG A 545 18.44 15.79 -21.31
C ARG A 545 18.60 15.51 -22.79
N ASN A 546 19.07 14.31 -23.15
CA ASN A 546 19.23 13.90 -24.55
C ASN A 546 17.88 13.86 -25.28
N ARG A 547 16.87 13.26 -24.66
CA ARG A 547 15.50 13.19 -25.20
C ARG A 547 14.87 14.57 -25.35
N TYR A 548 15.04 15.44 -24.36
CA TYR A 548 14.57 16.83 -24.40
C TYR A 548 15.24 17.60 -25.54
N GLN A 549 16.56 17.47 -25.76
CA GLN A 549 17.23 18.15 -26.86
C GLN A 549 16.76 17.65 -28.24
N ALA A 550 16.54 16.34 -28.38
CA ALA A 550 15.98 15.77 -29.60
C ALA A 550 14.55 16.27 -29.86
N TRP A 551 13.71 16.26 -28.83
CA TRP A 551 12.35 16.80 -28.89
C TRP A 551 12.35 18.30 -29.22
N LYS A 552 13.19 19.09 -28.54
CA LYS A 552 13.27 20.54 -28.73
C LYS A 552 13.64 20.91 -30.16
N LYS A 553 14.62 20.22 -30.75
CA LYS A 553 14.98 20.41 -32.17
C LYS A 553 13.81 20.19 -33.12
N GLN A 554 12.93 19.22 -32.83
CA GLN A 554 11.71 18.98 -33.63
C GLN A 554 10.64 20.03 -33.34
N PHE A 555 10.41 20.34 -32.06
CA PHE A 555 9.41 21.31 -31.63
C PHE A 555 9.70 22.72 -32.17
N ASP A 556 10.96 23.13 -32.20
CA ASP A 556 11.40 24.43 -32.74
C ASP A 556 11.19 24.57 -34.27
N THR A 557 10.87 23.48 -34.99
CA THR A 557 10.47 23.56 -36.41
C THR A 557 8.99 23.86 -36.63
N LEU A 558 8.18 23.78 -35.57
CA LEU A 558 6.74 24.06 -35.61
C LEU A 558 6.48 25.55 -35.31
N ASP A 559 5.32 26.05 -35.73
CA ASP A 559 4.88 27.41 -35.39
C ASP A 559 4.51 27.48 -33.90
N GLN A 560 5.29 28.21 -33.12
CA GLN A 560 5.08 28.36 -31.67
C GLN A 560 4.01 29.41 -31.33
N ASP A 561 3.58 30.23 -32.29
CA ASP A 561 2.48 31.18 -32.13
C ASP A 561 1.11 30.51 -32.40
N ASP A 562 1.10 29.34 -33.05
CA ASP A 562 -0.08 28.50 -33.21
C ASP A 562 -0.37 27.67 -31.94
N ASP A 563 -1.58 27.79 -31.40
CA ASP A 563 -2.00 26.98 -30.26
C ASP A 563 -2.02 25.50 -30.59
N ALA A 564 -2.36 25.10 -31.82
CA ALA A 564 -2.45 23.68 -32.19
C ALA A 564 -1.12 22.94 -31.91
N THR A 565 0.01 23.62 -32.14
CA THR A 565 1.36 23.13 -31.81
C THR A 565 1.50 22.75 -30.33
N TRP A 566 1.02 23.59 -29.42
CA TRP A 566 1.10 23.34 -27.97
C TRP A 566 0.04 22.35 -27.49
N MET A 567 -1.11 22.31 -28.15
CA MET A 567 -2.27 21.54 -27.74
C MET A 567 -2.17 20.06 -28.12
N ASP A 568 -1.74 19.77 -29.35
CA ASP A 568 -1.81 18.43 -29.95
C ASP A 568 -0.52 17.62 -29.75
N GLN A 569 0.58 18.28 -29.40
CA GLN A 569 1.86 17.64 -29.10
C GLN A 569 1.98 17.26 -27.61
N SER A 570 2.75 16.20 -27.35
CA SER A 570 3.22 15.90 -25.98
C SER A 570 4.39 16.82 -25.65
N LEU A 571 4.24 17.63 -24.60
CA LEU A 571 5.22 18.66 -24.25
C LEU A 571 6.24 18.18 -23.23
N TRP A 572 7.48 18.65 -23.38
CA TRP A 572 8.59 18.32 -22.48
C TRP A 572 9.14 19.58 -21.81
N PRO A 573 9.16 19.65 -20.47
CA PRO A 573 9.69 20.81 -19.76
C PRO A 573 11.21 20.88 -19.89
N ASP A 574 11.72 22.11 -20.00
CA ASP A 574 13.15 22.39 -20.00
C ASP A 574 13.75 22.00 -18.63
N PRO A 575 14.71 21.05 -18.58
CA PRO A 575 15.28 20.59 -17.32
C PRO A 575 16.06 21.68 -16.57
N ALA A 576 16.54 22.74 -17.25
CA ALA A 576 17.24 23.85 -16.61
C ALA A 576 16.27 24.88 -16.01
N ALA A 577 15.11 25.10 -16.64
CA ALA A 577 14.14 26.12 -16.25
C ALA A 577 13.04 25.58 -15.32
N ALA A 578 12.61 24.34 -15.47
CA ALA A 578 11.49 23.78 -14.74
C ALA A 578 11.75 23.74 -13.22
N ARG A 579 10.75 24.12 -12.44
CA ARG A 579 10.76 24.11 -10.98
C ARG A 579 9.54 23.37 -10.47
N LEU A 580 9.74 22.13 -10.03
CA LEU A 580 8.64 21.31 -9.53
C LEU A 580 8.32 21.67 -8.08
N ARG A 581 7.21 22.39 -7.89
CA ARG A 581 6.68 22.79 -6.57
C ARG A 581 5.29 22.18 -6.40
N VAL A 582 5.20 21.13 -5.58
CA VAL A 582 3.99 20.31 -5.48
C VAL A 582 3.58 20.18 -4.03
N TYR A 583 2.30 20.39 -3.77
CA TYR A 583 1.67 20.22 -2.46
C TYR A 583 0.50 19.26 -2.62
N ALA A 584 0.40 18.29 -1.70
CA ALA A 584 -0.74 17.40 -1.61
C ALA A 584 -1.42 17.60 -0.25
N THR A 585 -2.76 17.65 -0.25
CA THR A 585 -3.56 17.69 0.96
C THR A 585 -4.33 16.39 1.09
N GLN A 586 -4.26 15.75 2.25
CA GLN A 586 -4.80 14.41 2.49
C GLN A 586 -5.78 14.46 3.67
N SER A 587 -6.69 13.49 3.76
CA SER A 587 -7.63 13.33 4.88
C SER A 587 -7.42 12.05 5.65
#